data_AF-A0AAJ0IXL7-F1
#
_entry.id   AF-A0AAJ0IXL7-F1
#
_cell.length_a   1.000
_cell.length_b   1.000
_cell.length_c   1.000
_cell.angle_alpha   90.00
_cell.angle_beta   90.00
_cell.angle_gamma   90.00
#
_symmetry.space_group_name_H-M   'P 1'
#
loop_
_entity.id
_entity.type
_entity.pdbx_description
1 polymer ?
#
loop_
_entity_poly.entity_id
_entity_poly.type
_entity_poly.pdbx_seq_one_letter_code
_entity_poly.pdbx_strand_id
1 'polypeptide(L)'
;MPEASTRRAAAKDKREGKSASTQAGEYVKEEIDQVRKGAHGVKNTKQAIAIGLSKARRDGVDAAPSKSASTATKKKAAQDKAAATSDTPTSPTRSAGAKKALKTASKKTTAKKTVGKQALSAQTRQAAKKRSASDRSAAAKKAARTKGPAVRKQAAKKAAKTRKQAD
;
A
#
# COMPACT_ATOMS: atom_id res chain seq x y z
N MET A 1 -7.65 11.50 11.33
CA MET A 1 -7.89 10.09 11.66
C MET A 1 -8.54 9.41 10.46
N PRO A 2 -8.42 8.08 10.28
CA PRO A 2 -9.01 7.38 9.15
C PRO A 2 -10.55 7.41 9.20
N GLU A 3 -11.17 7.29 8.03
CA GLU A 3 -12.63 7.30 7.89
C GLU A 3 -13.26 6.08 8.58
N ALA A 4 -14.47 6.24 9.12
CA ALA A 4 -15.19 5.13 9.76
C ALA A 4 -15.44 3.96 8.80
N SER A 5 -15.62 4.24 7.50
CA SER A 5 -15.76 3.23 6.44
C SER A 5 -14.49 2.39 6.29
N THR A 6 -13.30 3.01 6.35
CA THR A 6 -12.01 2.32 6.28
C THR A 6 -11.81 1.37 7.45
N ARG A 7 -12.17 1.82 8.66
CA ARG A 7 -12.09 0.97 9.86
C ARG A 7 -13.01 -0.25 9.74
N ARG A 8 -14.24 -0.04 9.27
CA ARG A 8 -15.21 -1.13 9.03
C ARG A 8 -14.70 -2.11 7.97
N ALA A 9 -14.13 -1.61 6.88
CA ALA A 9 -13.56 -2.45 5.83
C ALA A 9 -12.38 -3.30 6.35
N ALA A 10 -11.45 -2.68 7.08
CA ALA A 10 -10.33 -3.40 7.70
C ALA A 10 -10.80 -4.43 8.75
N ALA A 11 -11.83 -4.12 9.53
CA ALA A 11 -12.43 -5.04 10.48
C ALA A 11 -13.12 -6.22 9.78
N LYS A 12 -13.81 -5.97 8.66
CA LYS A 12 -14.38 -7.01 7.81
C LYS A 12 -13.30 -7.93 7.27
N ASP A 13 -12.21 -7.38 6.74
CA ASP A 13 -11.06 -8.15 6.27
C ASP A 13 -10.45 -9.01 7.37
N LYS A 14 -10.37 -8.48 8.60
CA LYS A 14 -9.90 -9.23 9.77
C LYS A 14 -10.85 -10.40 10.11
N ARG A 15 -12.17 -10.18 10.09
CA ARG A 15 -13.19 -11.22 10.33
C ARG A 15 -13.15 -12.32 9.26
N GLU A 16 -12.84 -11.95 8.01
CA GLU A 16 -12.64 -12.88 6.91
C GLU A 16 -11.28 -13.61 6.96
N GLY A 17 -10.47 -13.40 8.00
CA GLY A 17 -9.17 -14.05 8.17
C GLY A 17 -8.11 -13.57 7.18
N LYS A 18 -8.30 -12.41 6.54
CA LYS A 18 -7.31 -11.86 5.60
C LYS A 18 -6.07 -11.36 6.33
N SER A 19 -4.94 -11.37 5.62
CA SER A 19 -3.65 -10.95 6.16
C SER A 19 -3.65 -9.49 6.64
N ALA A 20 -2.80 -9.15 7.61
CA ALA A 20 -2.62 -7.78 8.08
C ALA A 20 -2.24 -6.79 6.95
N SER A 21 -1.51 -7.27 5.93
CA SER A 21 -1.17 -6.45 4.76
C SER A 21 -2.39 -6.12 3.89
N THR A 22 -3.39 -7.00 3.87
CA THR A 22 -4.66 -6.78 3.16
C THR A 22 -5.51 -5.77 3.94
N GLN A 23 -5.65 -5.97 5.25
CA GLN A 23 -6.34 -5.03 6.15
C GLN A 23 -5.74 -3.62 6.05
N ALA A 24 -4.41 -3.50 6.06
CA ALA A 24 -3.71 -2.22 5.91
C ALA A 24 -3.91 -1.59 4.52
N GLY A 25 -4.25 -2.41 3.51
CA GLY A 25 -4.55 -1.97 2.16
C GLY A 25 -5.73 -1.01 2.10
N GLU A 26 -6.73 -1.17 2.97
CA GLU A 26 -7.89 -0.27 3.06
C GLU A 26 -7.47 1.16 3.43
N TYR A 27 -6.52 1.31 4.37
CA TYR A 27 -5.99 2.62 4.76
C TYR A 27 -5.13 3.26 3.66
N VAL A 28 -4.37 2.45 2.92
CA VAL A 28 -3.59 2.92 1.76
C VAL A 28 -4.52 3.36 0.64
N LYS A 29 -5.62 2.63 0.41
CA LYS A 29 -6.64 2.99 -0.57
C LYS A 29 -7.33 4.30 -0.19
N GLU A 30 -7.78 4.44 1.05
CA GLU A 30 -8.35 5.70 1.56
C GLU A 30 -7.37 6.87 1.37
N GLU A 31 -6.10 6.68 1.72
CA GLU A 31 -5.07 7.71 1.56
C GLU A 31 -4.87 8.13 0.10
N ILE A 32 -4.84 7.16 -0.82
CA ILE A 32 -4.78 7.42 -2.26
C ILE A 32 -6.02 8.21 -2.73
N ASP A 33 -7.20 7.83 -2.26
CA ASP A 33 -8.45 8.50 -2.63
C ASP A 33 -8.53 9.93 -2.06
N GLN A 34 -8.03 10.17 -0.84
CA GLN A 34 -7.92 11.53 -0.26
C GLN A 34 -6.99 12.43 -1.08
N VAL A 35 -5.83 11.91 -1.50
CA VAL A 35 -4.90 12.64 -2.37
C VAL A 35 -5.54 12.95 -3.74
N ARG A 36 -6.32 12.03 -4.30
CA ARG A 36 -7.05 12.26 -5.57
C ARG A 36 -8.12 13.33 -5.43
N LYS A 37 -8.84 13.34 -4.31
CA LYS A 37 -9.86 14.35 -3.97
C LYS A 37 -9.26 15.72 -3.65
N GLY A 38 -7.94 15.81 -3.50
CA GLY A 38 -7.24 17.07 -3.20
C GLY A 38 -7.28 17.47 -1.72
N ALA A 39 -7.68 16.57 -0.81
CA ALA A 39 -7.71 16.84 0.64
C ALA A 39 -6.31 17.23 1.16
N HIS A 40 -5.27 16.57 0.64
CA HIS A 40 -3.87 16.91 0.87
C HIS A 40 -2.98 16.39 -0.25
N GLY A 41 -1.78 16.97 -0.37
CA GLY A 41 -0.77 16.57 -1.34
C GLY A 41 0.23 15.56 -0.77
N VAL A 42 0.92 14.86 -1.67
CA VAL A 42 2.08 14.02 -1.35
C VAL A 42 3.20 14.30 -2.34
N LYS A 43 4.45 14.14 -1.91
CA LYS A 43 5.65 14.27 -2.75
C LYS A 43 5.75 13.16 -3.80
N ASN A 44 5.33 11.93 -3.47
CA ASN A 44 5.39 10.77 -4.37
C ASN A 44 4.45 9.64 -3.93
N THR A 45 4.31 8.61 -4.78
CA THR A 45 3.48 7.42 -4.52
C THR A 45 3.89 6.66 -3.25
N LYS A 46 5.21 6.53 -3.00
CA LYS A 46 5.74 5.81 -1.83
C LYS A 46 5.34 6.49 -0.53
N GLN A 47 5.26 7.83 -0.53
CA GLN A 47 4.80 8.61 0.62
C GLN A 47 3.33 8.38 0.91
N ALA A 48 2.45 8.37 -0.11
CA ALA A 48 1.02 8.04 0.10
C ALA A 48 0.87 6.65 0.73
N ILE A 49 1.57 5.63 0.21
CA ILE A 49 1.56 4.29 0.79
C ILE A 49 2.07 4.32 2.24
N ALA A 50 3.15 5.06 2.52
CA ALA A 50 3.72 5.17 3.86
C ALA A 50 2.76 5.83 4.85
N ILE A 51 2.08 6.93 4.46
CA ILE A 51 1.08 7.59 5.30
C ILE A 51 -0.08 6.63 5.60
N GLY A 52 -0.60 5.94 4.58
CA GLY A 52 -1.64 4.92 4.75
C GLY A 52 -1.24 3.80 5.70
N LEU A 53 -0.02 3.26 5.58
CA LEU A 53 0.49 2.23 6.49
C LEU A 53 0.69 2.75 7.92
N SER A 54 1.15 3.99 8.10
CA SER A 54 1.25 4.60 9.43
C SER A 54 -0.13 4.80 10.06
N LYS A 55 -1.14 5.21 9.29
CA LYS A 55 -2.54 5.28 9.77
C LYS A 55 -3.03 3.91 10.23
N ALA A 56 -2.81 2.87 9.42
CA ALA A 56 -3.22 1.50 9.74
C ALA A 56 -2.61 1.02 11.07
N ARG A 57 -1.30 1.23 11.28
CA ARG A 57 -0.62 0.85 12.52
C ARG A 57 -1.16 1.58 13.76
N ARG A 58 -1.41 2.88 13.62
CA ARG A 58 -2.01 3.69 14.69
C ARG A 58 -3.45 3.31 15.00
N ASP A 59 -4.14 2.68 14.05
CA ASP A 59 -5.49 2.15 14.25
C ASP A 59 -5.49 0.67 14.69
N GLY A 60 -4.32 0.13 15.08
CA GLY A 60 -4.18 -1.20 15.64
C GLY A 60 -4.03 -2.34 14.62
N VAL A 61 -3.88 -2.05 13.32
CA VAL A 61 -3.55 -3.08 12.33
C VAL A 61 -2.10 -3.51 12.48
N ASP A 62 -1.84 -4.83 12.57
CA ASP A 62 -0.49 -5.40 12.72
C ASP A 62 0.30 -5.42 11.40
N ALA A 63 0.41 -4.25 10.75
CA ALA A 63 1.10 -4.05 9.50
C ALA A 63 2.63 -3.99 9.70
N ALA A 64 3.24 -5.11 10.06
CA ALA A 64 4.68 -5.18 10.33
C ALA A 64 5.53 -4.68 9.14
N PRO A 65 6.63 -3.94 9.39
CA PRO A 65 7.56 -3.56 8.32
C PRO A 65 8.27 -4.79 7.74
N SER A 66 8.76 -4.68 6.50
CA SER A 66 9.58 -5.74 5.88
C SER A 66 10.79 -6.09 6.76
N LYS A 67 11.22 -7.36 6.74
CA LYS A 67 12.46 -7.81 7.40
C LYS A 67 13.68 -7.01 6.94
N SER A 68 13.71 -6.66 5.65
CA SER A 68 14.75 -5.85 5.00
C SER A 68 14.54 -4.33 5.11
N ALA A 69 13.53 -3.87 5.87
CA ALA A 69 13.33 -2.44 6.09
C ALA A 69 14.47 -1.84 6.94
N SER A 70 14.78 -0.57 6.70
CA SER A 70 15.80 0.15 7.46
C SER A 70 15.44 0.25 8.95
N THR A 71 16.45 0.42 9.80
CA THR A 71 16.30 0.63 11.25
C THR A 71 15.34 1.79 11.55
N ALA A 72 15.48 2.90 10.84
CA ALA A 72 14.58 4.06 10.95
C ALA A 72 13.11 3.70 10.63
N THR A 73 12.88 2.88 9.60
CA THR A 73 11.52 2.43 9.24
C THR A 73 10.94 1.51 10.31
N LYS A 74 11.74 0.59 10.85
CA LYS A 74 11.32 -0.31 11.94
C LYS A 74 11.00 0.47 13.21
N LYS A 75 11.86 1.42 13.60
CA LYS A 75 11.63 2.32 14.74
C LYS A 75 10.34 3.11 14.56
N LYS A 76 10.11 3.68 13.37
CA LYS A 76 8.91 4.44 13.08
C LYS A 76 7.64 3.57 13.14
N ALA A 77 7.69 2.35 12.61
CA ALA A 77 6.57 1.41 12.70
C ALA A 77 6.24 1.02 14.14
N ALA A 78 7.26 0.81 14.98
CA ALA A 78 7.08 0.55 16.41
C ALA A 78 6.44 1.73 17.14
N GLN A 79 6.88 2.97 16.85
CA GLN A 79 6.27 4.18 17.39
C GLN A 79 4.80 4.32 16.98
N ASP A 80 4.48 4.06 15.70
CA ASP A 80 3.11 4.13 15.22
C ASP A 80 2.22 3.03 15.84
N LYS A 81 2.78 1.86 16.17
CA LYS A 81 2.07 0.80 16.91
C LYS A 81 1.85 1.18 18.38
N ALA A 82 2.85 1.75 19.05
CA ALA A 82 2.73 2.24 20.42
C ALA A 82 1.69 3.37 20.53
N ALA A 83 1.62 4.23 19.51
CA ALA A 83 0.62 5.29 19.43
C ALA A 83 -0.83 4.78 19.28
N ALA A 84 -1.03 3.50 18.92
CA ALA A 84 -2.36 2.90 18.85
C ALA A 84 -2.97 2.63 20.24
N THR A 85 -2.12 2.47 21.26
CA THR A 85 -2.53 2.20 22.64
C THR A 85 -2.30 3.39 23.55
N SER A 86 -1.87 4.54 23.02
CA SER A 86 -1.64 5.75 23.81
C SER A 86 -2.86 6.66 23.80
N ASP A 87 -3.31 7.08 24.98
CA ASP A 87 -4.38 8.07 25.12
C ASP A 87 -3.89 9.52 25.01
N THR A 88 -2.59 9.71 24.78
CA THR A 88 -2.01 11.05 24.66
C THR A 88 -2.53 11.75 23.41
N PRO A 89 -3.19 12.92 23.54
CA PRO A 89 -3.71 13.65 22.40
C PRO A 89 -2.55 14.16 21.53
N THR A 90 -2.77 14.19 20.22
CA THR A 90 -1.77 14.77 19.32
C THR A 90 -1.74 16.28 19.50
N SER A 91 -0.56 16.83 19.82
CA SER A 91 -0.36 18.29 19.92
C SER A 91 -0.89 19.01 18.67
N PRO A 92 -1.78 20.02 18.83
CA PRO A 92 -2.31 20.80 17.72
C PRO A 92 -1.20 21.53 16.94
N THR A 93 -0.25 22.13 17.64
CA THR A 93 0.88 22.86 17.04
C THR A 93 1.76 21.94 16.20
N ARG A 94 2.08 20.75 16.74
CA ARG A 94 2.85 19.73 15.99
C ARG A 94 2.11 19.27 14.75
N SER A 95 0.80 19.09 14.85
CA SER A 95 -0.06 18.69 13.73
C SER A 95 -0.11 19.76 12.63
N ALA A 96 -0.27 21.03 13.01
CA ALA A 96 -0.26 22.16 12.09
C ALA A 96 1.08 22.28 11.36
N GLY A 97 2.20 22.16 12.08
CA GLY A 97 3.54 22.14 11.50
C GLY A 97 3.74 21.01 10.48
N ALA A 98 3.30 19.79 10.82
CA ALA A 98 3.38 18.65 9.90
C ALA A 98 2.55 18.86 8.61
N LYS A 99 1.34 19.43 8.74
CA LYS A 99 0.51 19.78 7.57
C LYS A 99 1.17 20.83 6.68
N LYS A 100 1.75 21.89 7.27
CA LYS A 100 2.47 22.92 6.53
C LYS A 100 3.68 22.34 5.78
N ALA A 101 4.48 21.51 6.46
CA ALA A 101 5.62 20.83 5.85
C ALA A 101 5.19 19.94 4.67
N LEU A 102 4.10 19.18 4.82
CA LEU A 102 3.57 18.34 3.73
C LEU A 102 3.10 19.18 2.54
N LYS A 103 2.40 20.29 2.78
CA LYS A 103 1.95 21.23 1.73
C LYS A 103 3.14 21.81 0.97
N THR A 104 4.19 22.25 1.67
CA THR A 104 5.41 22.76 1.03
C THR A 104 6.12 21.67 0.22
N ALA A 105 6.27 20.46 0.78
CA ALA A 105 6.94 19.34 0.11
C ALA A 105 6.20 18.81 -1.13
N SER A 106 4.90 19.07 -1.24
CA SER A 106 4.05 18.64 -2.36
C SER A 106 3.63 19.78 -3.30
N LYS A 107 4.14 21.00 -3.11
CA LYS A 107 3.70 22.20 -3.87
C LYS A 107 3.82 22.05 -5.40
N LYS A 108 4.79 21.26 -5.89
CA LYS A 108 5.05 21.04 -7.32
C LYS A 108 4.54 19.67 -7.83
N THR A 109 3.80 18.94 -7.02
CA THR A 109 3.30 17.61 -7.37
C THR A 109 1.79 17.62 -7.56
N THR A 110 1.32 16.84 -8.52
CA THR A 110 -0.12 16.68 -8.79
C THR A 110 -0.55 15.27 -8.45
N ALA A 111 -1.83 15.09 -8.11
CA ALA A 111 -2.40 13.77 -7.86
C ALA A 111 -2.17 12.81 -9.05
N LYS A 112 -2.24 13.31 -10.29
CA LYS A 112 -1.94 12.52 -11.50
C LYS A 112 -0.51 11.97 -11.50
N LYS A 113 0.48 12.76 -11.06
CA LYS A 113 1.89 12.34 -11.00
C LYS A 113 2.20 11.42 -9.82
N THR A 114 1.42 11.47 -8.73
CA THR A 114 1.74 10.74 -7.49
C THR A 114 0.87 9.51 -7.28
N VAL A 115 -0.45 9.64 -7.47
CA VAL A 115 -1.45 8.58 -7.21
C VAL A 115 -2.31 8.26 -8.44
N GLY A 116 -1.91 8.77 -9.61
CA GLY A 116 -2.46 8.40 -10.90
C GLY A 116 -2.15 6.95 -11.28
N LYS A 117 -2.90 6.43 -12.27
CA LYS A 117 -2.79 5.04 -12.74
C LYS A 117 -1.37 4.68 -13.16
N GLN A 118 -0.69 5.57 -13.89
CA GLN A 118 0.68 5.38 -14.35
C GLN A 118 1.67 5.32 -13.17
N ALA A 119 1.55 6.24 -12.21
CA ALA A 119 2.44 6.31 -11.04
C ALA A 119 2.32 5.06 -10.15
N LEU A 120 1.07 4.64 -9.88
CA LEU A 120 0.81 3.41 -9.14
C LEU A 120 1.32 2.19 -9.91
N SER A 121 1.06 2.07 -11.21
CA SER A 121 1.55 0.96 -12.03
C SER A 121 3.08 0.87 -12.03
N ALA A 122 3.78 2.00 -12.15
CA ALA A 122 5.23 2.06 -12.10
C ALA A 122 5.76 1.54 -10.76
N GLN A 123 5.16 1.95 -9.64
CA GLN A 123 5.52 1.48 -8.31
C GLN A 123 5.31 -0.04 -8.17
N THR A 124 4.18 -0.58 -8.66
CA THR A 124 3.92 -2.02 -8.58
C THR A 124 4.89 -2.82 -9.45
N ARG A 125 5.23 -2.32 -10.65
CA ARG A 125 6.24 -2.93 -11.53
C ARG A 125 7.62 -2.92 -10.87
N GLN A 126 8.02 -1.81 -10.25
CA GLN A 126 9.30 -1.71 -9.55
C GLN A 126 9.36 -2.68 -8.36
N ALA A 127 8.28 -2.82 -7.59
CA ALA A 127 8.19 -3.81 -6.52
C ALA A 127 8.27 -5.25 -7.04
N ALA A 128 7.59 -5.56 -8.16
CA ALA A 128 7.63 -6.87 -8.77
C ALA A 128 9.01 -7.25 -9.30
N LYS A 129 9.77 -6.29 -9.85
CA LYS A 129 11.16 -6.50 -10.29
C LYS A 129 12.11 -6.94 -9.18
N LYS A 130 11.84 -6.55 -7.94
CA LYS A 130 12.65 -6.93 -6.76
C LYS A 130 12.38 -8.34 -6.25
N ARG A 131 11.35 -9.03 -6.75
CA ARG A 131 11.06 -10.42 -6.36
C ARG A 131 12.05 -11.35 -7.03
N SER A 132 12.55 -12.32 -6.25
CA SER A 132 13.46 -13.37 -6.74
C SER A 132 12.76 -14.26 -7.78
N ALA A 133 13.54 -15.03 -8.54
CA ALA A 133 12.97 -16.00 -9.47
C ALA A 133 12.11 -17.05 -8.74
N SER A 134 12.53 -17.47 -7.55
CA SER A 134 11.77 -18.41 -6.70
C SER A 134 10.44 -17.82 -6.23
N ASP A 135 10.41 -16.57 -5.78
CA ASP A 135 9.17 -15.89 -5.35
C ASP A 135 8.18 -15.77 -6.52
N ARG A 136 8.68 -15.41 -7.71
CA ARG A 136 7.86 -15.32 -8.92
C ARG A 136 7.30 -16.69 -9.32
N SER A 137 8.11 -17.74 -9.23
CA SER A 137 7.70 -19.12 -9.51
C SER A 137 6.65 -19.61 -8.51
N ALA A 138 6.86 -19.38 -7.21
CA ALA A 138 5.90 -19.75 -6.16
C ALA A 138 4.55 -19.04 -6.34
N ALA A 139 4.57 -17.74 -6.64
CA ALA A 139 3.36 -16.98 -6.94
C ALA A 139 2.62 -17.51 -8.18
N ALA A 140 3.35 -17.84 -9.24
CA ALA A 140 2.78 -18.43 -10.46
C ALA A 140 2.14 -19.80 -10.20
N LYS A 141 2.83 -20.68 -9.45
CA LYS A 141 2.31 -21.99 -9.02
C LYS A 141 1.04 -21.83 -8.18
N LYS A 142 1.03 -20.91 -7.21
CA LYS A 142 -0.16 -20.62 -6.39
C LYS A 142 -1.33 -20.15 -7.25
N ALA A 143 -1.10 -19.25 -8.20
CA ALA A 143 -2.12 -18.77 -9.14
C ALA A 143 -2.63 -19.87 -10.08
N ALA A 144 -1.77 -20.79 -10.52
CA ALA A 144 -2.18 -21.92 -11.36
C ALA A 144 -3.12 -22.87 -10.60
N ARG A 145 -2.89 -23.08 -9.30
CA ARG A 145 -3.73 -23.92 -8.43
C ARG A 145 -5.14 -23.37 -8.24
N THR A 146 -5.31 -22.04 -8.23
CA THR A 146 -6.63 -21.40 -8.02
C THR A 146 -7.36 -21.06 -9.33
N LYS A 147 -6.74 -21.26 -10.50
CA LYS A 147 -7.36 -20.99 -11.80
C LYS A 147 -8.27 -22.14 -12.25
N GLY A 148 -9.50 -21.79 -12.62
CA GLY A 148 -10.42 -22.70 -13.30
C GLY A 148 -9.96 -23.07 -14.73
N PRO A 149 -10.53 -24.14 -15.33
CA PRO A 149 -10.09 -24.69 -16.62
C PRO A 149 -10.04 -23.66 -17.75
N ALA A 150 -11.05 -22.79 -17.86
CA ALA A 150 -11.12 -21.75 -18.88
C ALA A 150 -9.96 -20.75 -18.80
N VAL A 151 -9.61 -20.31 -17.59
CA VAL A 151 -8.51 -19.36 -17.37
C VAL A 151 -7.16 -20.01 -17.62
N ARG A 152 -7.01 -21.32 -17.32
CA ARG A 152 -5.80 -22.09 -17.68
C ARG A 152 -5.62 -22.18 -19.20
N LYS A 153 -6.69 -22.50 -19.94
CA LYS A 153 -6.69 -22.55 -21.42
C LYS A 153 -6.31 -21.21 -22.05
N GLN A 154 -6.90 -20.11 -21.59
CA GLN A 154 -6.57 -18.77 -22.07
C GLN A 154 -5.11 -18.38 -21.77
N ALA A 155 -4.60 -18.71 -20.58
CA ALA A 155 -3.22 -18.46 -20.21
C ALA A 155 -2.23 -19.23 -21.11
N ALA A 156 -2.52 -20.50 -21.41
CA ALA A 156 -1.71 -21.31 -22.33
C ALA A 156 -1.70 -20.73 -23.75
N LYS A 157 -2.88 -20.35 -24.29
CA LYS A 157 -2.99 -19.68 -25.59
C LYS A 157 -2.17 -18.39 -25.65
N LYS A 158 -2.23 -17.58 -24.60
CA LYS A 158 -1.43 -16.35 -24.50
C LYS A 158 0.07 -16.65 -24.48
N ALA A 159 0.50 -17.64 -23.70
CA ALA A 159 1.90 -18.05 -23.61
C ALA A 159 2.45 -18.58 -24.94
N ALA A 160 1.65 -19.32 -25.70
CA ALA A 160 2.00 -19.77 -27.05
C ALA A 160 2.14 -18.57 -28.01
N LYS A 161 1.19 -17.63 -28.00
CA LYS A 161 1.26 -16.41 -28.82
C LYS A 161 2.50 -15.56 -28.51
N THR A 162 2.86 -15.41 -27.23
CA THR A 162 4.04 -14.62 -26.84
C THR A 162 5.36 -15.29 -27.21
N ARG A 163 5.44 -16.64 -27.23
CA ARG A 163 6.63 -17.35 -27.71
C ARG A 163 6.83 -17.13 -29.21
N LYS A 164 5.77 -17.31 -30.00
CA LYS A 164 5.78 -17.05 -31.46
C LYS A 164 6.13 -15.60 -31.84
N GLN A 165 6.00 -14.64 -30.91
CA GLN A 165 6.37 -13.23 -31.14
C GLN A 165 7.79 -12.90 -30.67
N ALA A 166 8.44 -13.80 -29.94
CA ALA A 166 9.79 -13.63 -29.42
C ALA A 166 10.84 -14.37 -30.27
N ASP A 167 10.38 -15.32 -31.10
CA ASP A 167 11.09 -15.91 -32.24
C ASP A 167 10.93 -15.01 -33.48
#